data_AF-A0A1I4D525-F1
#
_entry.id   AF-A0A1I4D525-F1
#
_cell.length_a   1.000
_cell.length_b   1.000
_cell.length_c   1.000
_cell.angle_alpha   90.00
_cell.angle_beta   90.00
_cell.angle_gamma   90.00
#
_symmetry.space_group_name_H-M   'P 1'
#
loop_
_entity.id
_entity.type
_entity.pdbx_description
1 polymer ?
#
loop_
_entity_poly.entity_id
_entity_poly.type
_entity_poly.pdbx_seq_one_letter_code
_entity_poly.pdbx_strand_id
1 'polypeptide(L)'
;MSTEFRVDHPVAPLVGRRAAEAPARPIRFLHIRKTAGTTLHSLLDDVIATGRSARASELRHGGITSRITDHDRARYLYIHGHGAIDWFEEPDTFLFAFFRDPLARFLSERRQWSQASDEDLAAAPPEPSRAMALFRTLDIWAFLDAIADHPIAMTSMWNHQTLAMGLWPVLTARLGRERCEDLAFGEPYTLFEKGQDFRAFLESEAEAILDVALAKLERLSFIGLAERIEEDVPALFRHLGLPLASRLPVLNARTAFGDERQAGVAEAIAPFIRLDEILLREARRMAAARPALRPSARADYMGRRVGRGGRVEVDAAAAPGGPGWHPHHLREDGRPSRWSRDQPCLSFRGEMGGYVLSIDVFGAVEESTLLGARLRCGDRVTHFEAGVTPDGVWRLRAPFRLTQDGLCDLAILLPTEGDLGMEVAGFTITADDWAAPPPSCGHGGFCRGTPAELRRHGEERVRGYVAVKQAIAALRAQPLPATEMEAVLAFGGIAEAFCRRFDLAFAQGWERPGGCLAPADVFAAVIDLAAAGAEAAGLPAEGRARLAEEVRGHAAYALARLADVAPPPGFGPVERLPDAPGRGDALAVRMMGEAVLNFAAILDWLTDEATRQG
;
A
#
# COMPACT_ATOMS: atom_id res chain seq x y z
N MET A 1 -15.55 -10.41 -54.52
CA MET A 1 -15.52 -8.94 -54.55
C MET A 1 -15.37 -8.48 -53.11
N SER A 2 -14.15 -8.15 -52.69
CA SER A 2 -13.83 -7.69 -51.33
C SER A 2 -13.99 -6.18 -51.30
N THR A 3 -14.96 -5.67 -50.55
CA THR A 3 -15.14 -4.24 -50.28
C THR A 3 -14.23 -3.86 -49.12
N GLU A 4 -13.05 -3.31 -49.43
CA GLU A 4 -12.20 -2.60 -48.47
C GLU A 4 -12.95 -1.37 -47.96
N PHE A 5 -13.45 -1.43 -46.72
CA PHE A 5 -13.87 -0.25 -45.98
C PHE A 5 -12.64 0.38 -45.32
N ARG A 6 -12.01 1.31 -46.05
CA ARG A 6 -10.98 2.19 -45.50
C ARG A 6 -11.68 3.37 -44.80
N VAL A 7 -11.72 3.35 -43.48
CA VAL A 7 -12.24 4.47 -42.68
C VAL A 7 -11.10 5.47 -42.45
N ASP A 8 -10.78 6.24 -43.48
CA ASP A 8 -9.84 7.36 -43.37
C ASP A 8 -10.60 8.60 -42.87
N HIS A 9 -10.79 8.70 -41.56
CA HIS A 9 -11.17 9.97 -40.93
C HIS A 9 -9.92 10.61 -40.32
N PRO A 10 -9.37 11.68 -40.93
CA PRO A 10 -8.33 12.46 -40.28
C PRO A 10 -8.93 13.09 -39.01
N VAL A 11 -8.49 12.60 -37.85
CA VAL A 11 -8.74 13.27 -36.57
C VAL A 11 -8.00 14.60 -36.66
N ALA A 12 -8.75 15.70 -36.80
CA ALA A 12 -8.17 17.03 -36.83
C ALA A 12 -7.32 17.24 -35.56
N PRO A 13 -6.06 17.69 -35.68
CA PRO A 13 -5.23 17.94 -34.51
C PRO A 13 -5.91 18.98 -33.62
N LEU A 14 -6.12 18.64 -32.35
CA LEU A 14 -6.70 19.50 -31.32
C LEU A 14 -5.74 20.65 -30.98
N VAL A 15 -5.54 21.59 -31.91
CA VAL A 15 -4.70 22.78 -31.73
C VAL A 15 -5.49 23.82 -30.93
N GLY A 16 -5.09 24.05 -29.67
CA GLY A 16 -5.58 25.18 -28.87
C GLY A 16 -6.12 24.85 -27.47
N ARG A 17 -6.11 23.58 -27.02
CA ARG A 17 -6.45 23.28 -25.62
C ARG A 17 -5.31 23.75 -24.70
N ARG A 18 -5.62 24.65 -23.76
CA ARG A 18 -4.79 24.91 -22.56
C ARG A 18 -4.31 23.56 -22.05
N ALA A 19 -3.01 23.43 -21.78
CA ALA A 19 -2.45 22.24 -21.15
C ALA A 19 -3.33 21.90 -19.95
N ALA A 20 -4.07 20.79 -20.03
CA ALA A 20 -4.84 20.31 -18.90
C ALA A 20 -3.84 20.15 -17.75
N GLU A 21 -4.19 20.67 -16.58
CA GLU A 21 -3.38 20.45 -15.38
C GLU A 21 -3.13 18.95 -15.28
N ALA A 22 -1.86 18.57 -15.11
CA ALA A 22 -1.50 17.17 -15.01
C ALA A 22 -2.35 16.52 -13.91
N PRO A 23 -2.85 15.28 -14.10
CA PRO A 23 -3.64 14.61 -13.08
C PRO A 23 -2.86 14.58 -11.77
N ALA A 24 -3.57 14.80 -10.66
CA ALA A 24 -2.96 15.01 -9.35
C ALA A 24 -2.19 13.79 -8.80
N ARG A 25 -2.39 12.61 -9.41
CA ARG A 25 -1.87 11.33 -8.94
C ARG A 25 -1.40 10.47 -10.13
N PRO A 26 -0.37 9.62 -9.95
CA PRO A 26 -0.02 8.61 -10.94
C PRO A 26 -1.19 7.66 -11.17
N ILE A 27 -1.42 7.31 -12.43
CA ILE A 27 -2.52 6.49 -12.91
C ILE A 27 -1.97 5.10 -13.21
N ARG A 28 -2.69 4.08 -12.74
CA ARG A 28 -2.35 2.68 -12.95
C ARG A 28 -3.57 1.94 -13.48
N PHE A 29 -3.43 1.33 -14.64
CA PHE A 29 -4.51 0.54 -15.25
C PHE A 29 -4.12 -0.93 -15.32
N LEU A 30 -4.75 -1.73 -14.48
CA LEU A 30 -4.70 -3.18 -14.62
C LEU A 30 -5.54 -3.56 -15.84
N HIS A 31 -4.87 -3.80 -16.96
CA HIS A 31 -5.52 -4.18 -18.21
C HIS A 31 -5.82 -5.68 -18.18
N ILE A 32 -7.02 -6.04 -17.73
CA ILE A 32 -7.51 -7.43 -17.83
C ILE A 32 -7.87 -7.72 -19.29
N ARG A 33 -7.49 -8.90 -19.82
CA ARG A 33 -7.71 -9.20 -21.23
C ARG A 33 -9.21 -9.22 -21.55
N LYS A 34 -9.56 -8.61 -22.69
CA LYS A 34 -10.91 -8.57 -23.27
C LYS A 34 -11.98 -7.85 -22.44
N THR A 35 -11.57 -6.94 -21.57
CA THR A 35 -12.47 -6.05 -20.82
C THR A 35 -12.44 -4.61 -21.37
N ALA A 36 -12.32 -4.49 -22.69
CA ALA A 36 -12.23 -3.21 -23.44
C ALA A 36 -11.00 -2.34 -23.15
N GLY A 37 -9.93 -2.91 -22.56
CA GLY A 37 -8.76 -2.12 -22.22
C GLY A 37 -7.98 -1.54 -23.40
N THR A 38 -8.03 -2.13 -24.62
CA THR A 38 -7.45 -1.52 -25.83
C THR A 38 -8.07 -0.16 -26.15
N THR A 39 -9.40 -0.08 -26.09
CA THR A 39 -10.13 1.18 -26.28
C THR A 39 -9.73 2.20 -25.21
N LEU A 40 -9.64 1.75 -23.96
CA LEU A 40 -9.41 2.64 -22.84
C LEU A 40 -7.99 3.19 -22.79
N HIS A 41 -6.96 2.37 -23.01
CA HIS A 41 -5.60 2.89 -23.03
C HIS A 41 -5.38 3.84 -24.21
N SER A 42 -5.97 3.56 -25.39
CA SER A 42 -5.85 4.46 -26.55
C SER A 42 -6.42 5.85 -26.23
N LEU A 43 -7.58 5.89 -25.57
CA LEU A 43 -8.18 7.14 -25.09
C LEU A 43 -7.32 7.87 -24.04
N LEU A 44 -6.65 7.13 -23.16
CA LEU A 44 -5.79 7.72 -22.13
C LEU A 44 -4.45 8.20 -22.72
N ASP A 45 -3.86 7.46 -23.65
CA ASP A 45 -2.63 7.82 -24.36
C ASP A 45 -2.82 9.08 -25.22
N ASP A 46 -3.99 9.26 -25.82
CA ASP A 46 -4.31 10.46 -26.60
C ASP A 46 -4.37 11.74 -25.74
N VAL A 47 -4.74 11.60 -24.45
CA VAL A 47 -4.95 12.73 -23.54
C VAL A 47 -3.74 12.97 -22.63
N ILE A 48 -3.01 11.92 -22.27
CA ILE A 48 -1.81 12.00 -21.45
C ILE A 48 -0.62 12.21 -22.38
N ALA A 49 0.13 13.30 -22.16
CA ALA A 49 1.22 13.70 -23.05
C ALA A 49 2.13 12.53 -23.46
N THR A 50 2.38 12.41 -24.76
CA THR A 50 3.26 11.40 -25.36
C THR A 50 4.60 11.35 -24.60
N GLY A 51 4.98 10.16 -24.13
CA GLY A 51 6.19 9.95 -23.32
C GLY A 51 5.99 9.99 -21.81
N ARG A 52 4.77 10.27 -21.31
CA ARG A 52 4.38 10.09 -19.90
C ARG A 52 3.51 8.87 -19.64
N SER A 53 3.23 8.07 -20.68
CA SER A 53 2.64 6.75 -20.57
C SER A 53 3.66 5.66 -20.88
N ALA A 54 3.46 4.48 -20.30
CA ALA A 54 4.22 3.29 -20.63
C ALA A 54 3.37 2.03 -20.48
N ARG A 55 3.62 1.06 -21.35
CA ARG A 55 3.11 -0.29 -21.15
C ARG A 55 4.03 -1.02 -20.18
N ALA A 56 3.47 -1.70 -19.18
CA ALA A 56 4.25 -2.46 -18.20
C ALA A 56 5.23 -3.44 -18.88
N SER A 57 4.83 -4.03 -20.02
CA SER A 57 5.67 -4.94 -20.80
C SER A 57 6.90 -4.32 -21.45
N GLU A 58 6.94 -2.99 -21.58
CA GLU A 58 8.06 -2.23 -22.14
C GLU A 58 9.05 -1.79 -21.06
N LEU A 59 8.65 -1.80 -19.79
CA LEU A 59 9.45 -1.35 -18.64
C LEU A 59 10.44 -2.44 -18.15
N ARG A 60 11.00 -3.22 -19.08
CA ARG A 60 11.91 -4.33 -18.77
C ARG A 60 13.31 -3.80 -18.52
N HIS A 61 13.81 -3.96 -17.28
CA HIS A 61 15.16 -3.57 -16.91
C HIS A 61 16.04 -4.81 -16.72
N GLY A 62 17.02 -5.01 -17.62
CA GLY A 62 18.19 -5.87 -17.36
C GLY A 62 17.92 -7.33 -16.98
N GLY A 63 16.83 -7.93 -17.46
CA GLY A 63 16.48 -9.33 -17.12
C GLY A 63 15.73 -9.50 -15.79
N ILE A 64 15.50 -8.41 -15.04
CA ILE A 64 14.59 -8.39 -13.89
C ILE A 64 13.22 -8.00 -14.42
N THR A 65 12.36 -8.98 -14.56
CA THR A 65 11.20 -8.92 -15.45
C THR A 65 9.87 -8.65 -14.76
N SER A 66 9.87 -8.41 -13.44
CA SER A 66 8.66 -8.35 -12.64
C SER A 66 8.41 -7.03 -11.91
N ARG A 67 9.24 -5.99 -12.10
CA ARG A 67 9.12 -4.75 -11.33
C ARG A 67 9.18 -3.49 -12.19
N ILE A 68 8.05 -2.78 -12.18
CA ILE A 68 8.01 -1.33 -12.43
C ILE A 68 8.89 -0.69 -11.34
N THR A 69 10.07 -0.22 -11.73
CA THR A 69 11.08 0.34 -10.81
C THR A 69 10.66 1.70 -10.28
N ASP A 70 11.24 2.16 -9.17
CA ASP A 70 10.99 3.51 -8.66
C ASP A 70 11.31 4.59 -9.70
N HIS A 71 12.29 4.34 -10.57
CA HIS A 71 12.59 5.22 -11.71
C HIS A 71 11.43 5.28 -12.70
N ASP A 72 10.84 4.14 -13.07
CA ASP A 72 9.67 4.09 -13.96
C ASP A 72 8.47 4.78 -13.31
N ARG A 73 8.25 4.55 -12.01
CA ARG A 73 7.15 5.16 -11.24
C ARG A 73 7.26 6.68 -11.21
N ALA A 74 8.48 7.19 -11.04
CA ALA A 74 8.76 8.63 -11.08
C ALA A 74 8.65 9.22 -12.49
N ARG A 75 9.00 8.44 -13.52
CA ARG A 75 9.01 8.89 -14.92
C ARG A 75 7.61 8.90 -15.53
N TYR A 76 6.82 7.86 -15.32
CA TYR A 76 5.56 7.66 -16.01
C TYR A 76 4.36 8.00 -15.13
N LEU A 77 3.55 8.92 -15.65
CA LEU A 77 2.29 9.30 -15.05
C LEU A 77 1.26 8.19 -15.20
N TYR A 78 1.25 7.52 -16.35
CA TYR A 78 0.31 6.45 -16.66
C TYR A 78 1.06 5.15 -16.98
N ILE A 79 0.75 4.09 -16.24
CA ILE A 79 1.28 2.76 -16.53
C ILE A 79 0.11 1.80 -16.68
N HIS A 80 0.11 1.02 -17.76
CA HIS A 80 -0.92 0.04 -18.03
C HIS A 80 -0.34 -1.26 -18.56
N GLY A 81 -1.04 -2.36 -18.37
CA GLY A 81 -0.61 -3.63 -18.95
C GLY A 81 -1.31 -4.83 -18.37
N HIS A 82 -1.04 -5.98 -19.00
CA HIS A 82 -1.37 -7.28 -18.44
C HIS A 82 -0.29 -7.61 -17.41
N GLY A 83 -0.70 -7.99 -16.21
CA GLY A 83 0.22 -8.31 -15.12
C GLY A 83 -0.53 -8.57 -13.82
N ALA A 84 0.22 -8.87 -12.77
CA ALA A 84 -0.34 -8.93 -11.43
C ALA A 84 -0.68 -7.51 -10.95
N ILE A 85 -1.82 -7.34 -10.29
CA ILE A 85 -2.20 -6.06 -9.68
C ILE A 85 -1.14 -5.53 -8.70
N ASP A 86 -0.39 -6.39 -8.03
CA ASP A 86 0.69 -5.99 -7.09
C ASP A 86 1.76 -5.13 -7.76
N TRP A 87 1.93 -5.25 -9.08
CA TRP A 87 2.88 -4.43 -9.82
C TRP A 87 2.43 -2.97 -9.91
N PHE A 88 1.11 -2.77 -9.87
CA PHE A 88 0.44 -1.49 -10.01
C PHE A 88 0.07 -0.86 -8.67
N GLU A 89 0.12 -1.62 -7.58
CA GLU A 89 -0.18 -1.10 -6.25
C GLU A 89 0.96 -0.22 -5.72
N GLU A 90 0.66 1.05 -5.49
CA GLU A 90 1.57 1.99 -4.85
C GLU A 90 0.77 2.99 -4.02
N PRO A 91 1.36 3.52 -2.92
CA PRO A 91 0.77 4.64 -2.21
C PRO A 91 0.41 5.77 -3.17
N ASP A 92 -0.75 6.39 -2.95
CA ASP A 92 -1.19 7.59 -3.66
C ASP A 92 -1.34 7.47 -5.17
N THR A 93 -1.47 6.25 -5.71
CA THR A 93 -1.85 6.03 -7.11
C THR A 93 -3.35 5.92 -7.31
N PHE A 94 -3.84 6.30 -8.49
CA PHE A 94 -5.19 6.02 -8.95
C PHE A 94 -5.17 4.70 -9.72
N LEU A 95 -5.50 3.62 -9.02
CA LEU A 95 -5.49 2.27 -9.57
C LEU A 95 -6.89 1.87 -10.02
N PHE A 96 -7.05 1.39 -11.24
CA PHE A 96 -8.35 0.94 -11.72
C PHE A 96 -8.25 -0.27 -12.64
N ALA A 97 -9.38 -0.96 -12.80
CA ALA A 97 -9.55 -2.08 -13.72
C ALA A 97 -10.95 -2.02 -14.34
N PHE A 98 -11.09 -2.64 -15.52
CA PHE A 98 -12.39 -2.92 -16.13
C PHE A 98 -12.64 -4.42 -16.11
N PHE A 99 -13.87 -4.80 -15.77
CA PHE A 99 -14.35 -6.18 -15.75
C PHE A 99 -15.39 -6.39 -16.85
N ARG A 100 -15.67 -7.64 -17.17
CA ARG A 100 -16.65 -8.04 -18.17
C ARG A 100 -17.36 -9.31 -17.72
N ASP A 101 -18.57 -9.51 -18.23
CA ASP A 101 -19.28 -10.79 -18.17
C ASP A 101 -18.31 -11.95 -18.51
N PRO A 102 -18.15 -12.97 -17.64
CA PRO A 102 -17.06 -13.91 -17.78
C PRO A 102 -17.20 -14.79 -19.02
N LEU A 103 -18.44 -15.17 -19.39
CA LEU A 103 -18.72 -15.93 -20.60
C LEU A 103 -18.38 -15.10 -21.85
N ALA A 104 -18.85 -13.85 -21.92
CA ALA A 104 -18.54 -12.95 -23.02
C ALA A 104 -17.03 -12.66 -23.13
N ARG A 105 -16.34 -12.51 -21.98
CA ARG A 105 -14.88 -12.36 -21.91
C ARG A 105 -14.18 -13.60 -22.46
N PHE A 106 -14.59 -14.79 -22.00
CA PHE A 106 -14.04 -16.08 -22.43
C PHE A 106 -14.16 -16.26 -23.93
N LEU A 107 -15.36 -16.11 -24.49
CA LEU A 107 -15.62 -16.26 -25.91
C LEU A 107 -14.89 -15.19 -26.74
N SER A 108 -14.75 -13.98 -26.21
CA SER A 108 -13.96 -12.91 -26.85
C SER A 108 -12.47 -13.21 -26.90
N GLU A 109 -11.92 -13.91 -25.90
CA GLU A 109 -10.52 -14.34 -25.88
C GLU A 109 -10.33 -15.52 -26.84
N ARG A 110 -11.23 -16.50 -26.80
CA ARG A 110 -11.23 -17.65 -27.72
C ARG A 110 -11.32 -17.19 -29.17
N ARG A 111 -12.15 -16.20 -29.48
CA ARG A 111 -12.22 -15.56 -30.80
C ARG A 111 -10.89 -14.95 -31.21
N GLN A 112 -10.15 -14.30 -30.31
CA GLN A 112 -8.85 -13.74 -30.67
C GLN A 112 -7.89 -14.85 -31.12
N TRP A 113 -7.88 -15.98 -30.40
CA TRP A 113 -7.00 -17.09 -30.73
C TRP A 113 -7.44 -17.76 -32.03
N SER A 114 -8.75 -17.93 -32.21
CA SER A 114 -9.30 -18.53 -33.43
C SER A 114 -9.16 -17.67 -34.69
N GLN A 115 -8.93 -16.37 -34.53
CA GLN A 115 -8.76 -15.41 -35.62
C GLN A 115 -7.33 -14.88 -35.74
N ALA A 116 -6.37 -15.46 -35.02
CA ALA A 116 -4.98 -15.03 -35.07
C ALA A 116 -4.43 -15.16 -36.49
N SER A 117 -3.95 -14.04 -37.04
CA SER A 117 -3.27 -14.00 -38.33
C SER A 117 -1.87 -14.61 -38.23
N ASP A 118 -1.26 -14.95 -39.36
CA ASP A 118 0.12 -15.44 -39.36
C ASP A 118 1.10 -14.36 -38.86
N GLU A 119 0.76 -13.07 -39.02
CA GLU A 119 1.51 -11.95 -38.44
C GLU A 119 1.41 -11.94 -36.90
N ASP A 120 0.22 -12.16 -36.35
CA ASP A 120 0.02 -12.29 -34.90
C ASP A 120 0.84 -13.47 -34.34
N LEU A 121 0.84 -14.61 -35.04
CA LEU A 121 1.62 -15.79 -34.66
C LEU A 121 3.13 -15.52 -34.73
N ALA A 122 3.60 -14.77 -35.73
CA ALA A 122 5.00 -14.41 -35.87
C ALA A 122 5.48 -13.38 -34.82
N ALA A 123 4.58 -12.50 -34.37
CA ALA A 123 4.87 -11.50 -33.34
C ALA A 123 4.82 -12.07 -31.91
N ALA A 124 4.12 -13.19 -31.71
CA ALA A 124 3.99 -13.83 -30.41
C ALA A 124 5.25 -14.62 -30.00
N PRO A 125 5.57 -14.74 -28.70
CA PRO A 125 6.62 -15.65 -28.24
C PRO A 125 6.35 -17.10 -28.65
N PRO A 126 7.37 -17.98 -28.73
CA PRO A 126 7.25 -19.31 -29.33
C PRO A 126 6.15 -20.19 -28.74
N GLU A 127 6.04 -20.28 -27.42
CA GLU A 127 5.01 -21.08 -26.74
C GLU A 127 3.58 -20.53 -26.98
N PRO A 128 3.31 -19.23 -26.74
CA PRO A 128 2.04 -18.62 -27.15
C PRO A 128 1.70 -18.82 -28.64
N SER A 129 2.68 -18.67 -29.53
CA SER A 129 2.48 -18.84 -30.97
C SER A 129 2.04 -20.27 -31.31
N ARG A 130 2.70 -21.30 -30.74
CA ARG A 130 2.31 -22.71 -30.91
C ARG A 130 0.89 -22.98 -30.42
N ALA A 131 0.55 -22.50 -29.23
CA ALA A 131 -0.78 -22.65 -28.67
C ALA A 131 -1.83 -21.97 -29.58
N MET A 132 -1.62 -20.71 -29.94
CA MET A 132 -2.53 -19.96 -30.83
C MET A 132 -2.70 -20.65 -32.19
N ALA A 133 -1.62 -21.18 -32.78
CA ALA A 133 -1.68 -21.90 -34.05
C ALA A 133 -2.55 -23.17 -33.96
N LEU A 134 -2.44 -23.93 -32.86
CA LEU A 134 -3.29 -25.09 -32.59
C LEU A 134 -4.75 -24.68 -32.39
N PHE A 135 -5.00 -23.76 -31.45
CA PHE A 135 -6.36 -23.34 -31.09
C PHE A 135 -7.08 -22.64 -32.24
N ARG A 136 -6.34 -22.08 -33.21
CA ARG A 136 -6.89 -21.52 -34.45
C ARG A 136 -7.68 -22.53 -35.28
N THR A 137 -7.33 -23.81 -35.21
CA THR A 137 -7.94 -24.86 -36.03
C THR A 137 -9.06 -25.63 -35.33
N LEU A 138 -9.30 -25.36 -34.04
CA LEU A 138 -10.26 -26.13 -33.23
C LEU A 138 -11.64 -25.46 -33.22
N ASP A 139 -12.70 -26.27 -33.25
CA ASP A 139 -14.03 -25.81 -32.90
C ASP A 139 -14.15 -25.57 -31.38
N ILE A 140 -15.31 -25.13 -30.89
CA ILE A 140 -15.45 -24.77 -29.47
C ILE A 140 -15.29 -25.98 -28.54
N TRP A 141 -15.71 -27.18 -28.97
CA TRP A 141 -15.67 -28.38 -28.15
C TRP A 141 -14.26 -28.92 -28.02
N ALA A 142 -13.58 -29.09 -29.16
CA ALA A 142 -12.17 -29.48 -29.18
C ALA A 142 -11.28 -28.41 -28.52
N PHE A 143 -11.64 -27.12 -28.62
CA PHE A 143 -10.98 -26.06 -27.89
C PHE A 143 -11.07 -26.29 -26.38
N LEU A 144 -12.27 -26.50 -25.83
CA LEU A 144 -12.49 -26.69 -24.40
C LEU A 144 -11.75 -27.92 -23.85
N ASP A 145 -11.74 -29.03 -24.60
CA ASP A 145 -11.01 -30.23 -24.23
C ASP A 145 -9.49 -29.96 -24.17
N ALA A 146 -8.96 -29.19 -25.11
CA ALA A 146 -7.53 -28.92 -25.21
C ALA A 146 -6.99 -27.86 -24.22
N ILE A 147 -7.83 -26.96 -23.66
CA ILE A 147 -7.34 -25.89 -22.77
C ILE A 147 -6.49 -26.44 -21.62
N ALA A 148 -6.94 -27.53 -21.00
CA ALA A 148 -6.31 -28.10 -19.82
C ALA A 148 -4.91 -28.67 -20.09
N ASP A 149 -4.56 -28.97 -21.34
CA ASP A 149 -3.25 -29.49 -21.71
C ASP A 149 -2.22 -28.37 -21.98
N HIS A 150 -2.68 -27.12 -22.09
CA HIS A 150 -1.84 -25.98 -22.42
C HIS A 150 -1.80 -24.95 -21.27
N PRO A 151 -0.69 -24.89 -20.49
CA PRO A 151 -0.53 -23.94 -19.39
C PRO A 151 -0.88 -22.48 -19.76
N ILE A 152 -0.48 -22.04 -20.95
CA ILE A 152 -0.78 -20.68 -21.41
C ILE A 152 -2.27 -20.46 -21.69
N ALA A 153 -2.97 -21.45 -22.25
CA ALA A 153 -4.41 -21.40 -22.44
C ALA A 153 -5.12 -21.33 -21.09
N MET A 154 -4.68 -22.13 -20.12
CA MET A 154 -5.18 -22.08 -18.74
C MET A 154 -5.06 -20.68 -18.14
N THR A 155 -3.89 -20.01 -18.22
CA THR A 155 -3.76 -18.63 -17.69
C THR A 155 -4.69 -17.62 -18.35
N SER A 156 -5.04 -17.84 -19.62
CA SER A 156 -5.86 -16.91 -20.39
C SER A 156 -7.35 -17.21 -20.31
N MET A 157 -7.74 -18.44 -19.97
CA MET A 157 -9.13 -18.92 -20.04
C MET A 157 -9.74 -19.26 -18.69
N TRP A 158 -8.98 -19.87 -17.77
CA TRP A 158 -9.48 -20.28 -16.47
C TRP A 158 -9.51 -19.09 -15.51
N ASN A 159 -10.72 -18.69 -15.09
CA ASN A 159 -11.02 -17.61 -14.14
C ASN A 159 -10.11 -16.39 -14.30
N HIS A 160 -9.92 -15.94 -15.56
CA HIS A 160 -8.84 -15.02 -15.90
C HIS A 160 -8.91 -13.69 -15.15
N GLN A 161 -10.12 -13.16 -14.90
CA GLN A 161 -10.27 -11.91 -14.16
C GLN A 161 -9.82 -12.09 -12.70
N THR A 162 -10.15 -13.23 -12.11
CA THR A 162 -9.74 -13.64 -10.77
C THR A 162 -8.23 -13.89 -10.71
N LEU A 163 -7.66 -14.59 -11.70
CA LEU A 163 -6.22 -14.83 -11.76
C LEU A 163 -5.41 -13.52 -11.85
N ALA A 164 -5.86 -12.57 -12.70
CA ALA A 164 -5.18 -11.28 -12.87
C ALA A 164 -5.11 -10.46 -11.57
N MET A 165 -6.09 -10.65 -10.69
CA MET A 165 -6.16 -10.00 -9.39
C MET A 165 -5.43 -10.81 -8.30
N GLY A 166 -5.63 -12.14 -8.25
CA GLY A 166 -5.34 -12.95 -7.08
C GLY A 166 -4.16 -13.91 -7.16
N LEU A 167 -3.73 -14.31 -8.37
CA LEU A 167 -2.86 -15.49 -8.52
C LEU A 167 -1.43 -15.27 -7.98
N TRP A 168 -0.87 -14.08 -8.19
CA TRP A 168 0.56 -13.85 -7.94
C TRP A 168 0.97 -13.94 -6.46
N PRO A 169 0.24 -13.36 -5.49
CA PRO A 169 0.53 -13.57 -4.08
C PRO A 169 0.46 -15.04 -3.66
N VAL A 170 -0.51 -15.78 -4.20
CA VAL A 170 -0.68 -17.20 -3.89
C VAL A 170 0.49 -18.02 -4.43
N LEU A 171 0.90 -17.80 -5.68
CA LEU A 171 2.10 -18.44 -6.24
C LEU A 171 3.35 -18.13 -5.42
N THR A 172 3.55 -16.86 -5.06
CA THR A 172 4.71 -16.42 -4.27
C THR A 172 4.73 -17.10 -2.89
N ALA A 173 3.56 -17.22 -2.24
CA ALA A 173 3.43 -17.86 -0.95
C ALA A 173 3.64 -19.38 -1.01
N ARG A 174 3.22 -20.05 -2.09
CA ARG A 174 3.29 -21.51 -2.23
C ARG A 174 4.60 -22.02 -2.80
N LEU A 175 5.13 -21.34 -3.80
CA LEU A 175 6.29 -21.80 -4.58
C LEU A 175 7.59 -21.09 -4.20
N GLY A 176 7.50 -20.09 -3.32
CA GLY A 176 8.62 -19.24 -2.94
C GLY A 176 8.84 -18.10 -3.93
N ARG A 177 9.31 -16.98 -3.38
CA ARG A 177 9.52 -15.74 -4.13
C ARG A 177 10.60 -15.86 -5.19
N GLU A 178 11.71 -16.53 -4.89
CA GLU A 178 12.83 -16.71 -5.83
C GLU A 178 12.36 -17.39 -7.12
N ARG A 179 11.60 -18.48 -6.97
CA ARG A 179 11.05 -19.24 -8.10
C ARG A 179 10.06 -18.44 -8.95
N CYS A 180 9.37 -17.47 -8.35
CA CYS A 180 8.44 -16.59 -9.05
C CYS A 180 9.12 -15.35 -9.66
N GLU A 181 10.18 -14.82 -9.05
CA GLU A 181 10.87 -13.62 -9.51
C GLU A 181 11.70 -13.84 -10.78
N ASP A 182 12.20 -15.07 -11.00
CA ASP A 182 12.95 -15.46 -12.20
C ASP A 182 12.08 -15.55 -13.48
N LEU A 183 10.76 -15.44 -13.35
CA LEU A 183 9.86 -15.53 -14.50
C LEU A 183 9.91 -14.25 -15.32
N ALA A 184 10.38 -14.38 -16.56
CA ALA A 184 10.24 -13.37 -17.59
C ALA A 184 8.78 -12.94 -17.72
N PHE A 185 8.42 -11.83 -17.08
CA PHE A 185 7.09 -11.23 -17.07
C PHE A 185 6.01 -11.98 -16.28
N GLY A 186 6.41 -12.76 -15.27
CA GLY A 186 5.47 -13.34 -14.31
C GLY A 186 4.37 -14.17 -14.97
N GLU A 187 4.67 -14.78 -16.11
CA GLU A 187 3.74 -15.62 -16.85
C GLU A 187 3.61 -16.95 -16.10
N PRO A 188 2.53 -17.17 -15.31
CA PRO A 188 2.46 -18.27 -14.35
C PRO A 188 2.64 -19.64 -15.01
N TYR A 189 2.30 -19.72 -16.29
CA TYR A 189 2.35 -20.94 -17.07
C TYR A 189 3.76 -21.49 -17.24
N THR A 190 4.82 -20.68 -17.11
CA THR A 190 6.20 -21.17 -17.23
C THR A 190 6.69 -21.91 -15.98
N LEU A 191 5.93 -21.84 -14.87
CA LEU A 191 6.24 -22.58 -13.64
C LEU A 191 5.83 -24.07 -13.70
N PHE A 192 5.05 -24.44 -14.70
CA PHE A 192 4.44 -25.74 -14.85
C PHE A 192 4.76 -26.29 -16.23
N GLU A 193 5.35 -27.49 -16.29
CA GLU A 193 5.68 -28.14 -17.55
C GLU A 193 4.43 -28.58 -18.32
N LYS A 194 3.38 -29.00 -17.60
CA LYS A 194 2.14 -29.53 -18.15
C LYS A 194 0.94 -28.70 -17.73
N GLY A 195 -0.04 -28.56 -18.63
CA GLY A 195 -1.28 -27.84 -18.34
C GLY A 195 -2.07 -28.47 -17.20
N GLN A 196 -2.04 -29.80 -17.11
CA GLN A 196 -2.75 -30.58 -16.08
C GLN A 196 -2.20 -30.28 -14.68
N ASP A 197 -0.88 -30.16 -14.53
CA ASP A 197 -0.26 -29.81 -13.26
C ASP A 197 -0.63 -28.38 -12.84
N PHE A 198 -0.64 -27.45 -13.80
CA PHE A 198 -1.06 -26.09 -13.53
C PHE A 198 -2.55 -26.01 -13.17
N ARG A 199 -3.40 -26.75 -13.87
CA ARG A 199 -4.83 -26.86 -13.57
C ARG A 199 -5.06 -27.42 -12.17
N ALA A 200 -4.40 -28.51 -11.81
CA ALA A 200 -4.50 -29.11 -10.48
C ALA A 200 -4.11 -28.10 -9.38
N PHE A 201 -3.04 -27.32 -9.59
CA PHE A 201 -2.67 -26.23 -8.70
C PHE A 201 -3.75 -25.14 -8.60
N LEU A 202 -4.28 -24.67 -9.74
CA LEU A 202 -5.31 -23.64 -9.77
C LEU A 202 -6.59 -24.11 -9.07
N GLU A 203 -6.97 -25.36 -9.23
CA GLU A 203 -8.13 -25.97 -8.57
C GLU A 203 -7.89 -26.12 -7.06
N SER A 204 -6.69 -26.53 -6.63
CA SER A 204 -6.38 -26.67 -5.20
C SER A 204 -6.27 -25.33 -4.45
N GLU A 205 -5.90 -24.26 -5.16
CA GLU A 205 -5.73 -22.91 -4.58
C GLU A 205 -6.87 -21.94 -4.94
N ALA A 206 -7.97 -22.44 -5.52
CA ALA A 206 -9.05 -21.62 -6.05
C ALA A 206 -9.64 -20.62 -5.03
N GLU A 207 -9.87 -21.07 -3.79
CA GLU A 207 -10.41 -20.22 -2.71
C GLU A 207 -9.42 -19.12 -2.30
N ALA A 208 -8.14 -19.48 -2.08
CA ALA A 208 -7.11 -18.51 -1.72
C ALA A 208 -6.90 -17.44 -2.81
N ILE A 209 -6.95 -17.85 -4.09
CA ILE A 209 -6.85 -16.92 -5.21
C ILE A 209 -8.05 -15.96 -5.23
N LEU A 210 -9.26 -16.47 -5.01
CA LEU A 210 -10.47 -15.67 -4.97
C LEU A 210 -10.46 -14.68 -3.80
N ASP A 211 -10.07 -15.11 -2.60
CA ASP A 211 -10.00 -14.25 -1.40
C ASP A 211 -9.05 -13.08 -1.63
N VAL A 212 -7.86 -13.36 -2.18
CA VAL A 212 -6.88 -12.32 -2.53
C VAL A 212 -7.44 -11.39 -3.61
N ALA A 213 -8.14 -11.93 -4.63
CA ALA A 213 -8.75 -11.13 -5.67
C ALA A 213 -9.84 -10.19 -5.13
N LEU A 214 -10.70 -10.66 -4.21
CA LEU A 214 -11.74 -9.86 -3.57
C LEU A 214 -11.15 -8.75 -2.70
N ALA A 215 -10.15 -9.07 -1.87
CA ALA A 215 -9.45 -8.08 -1.06
C ALA A 215 -8.81 -6.96 -1.92
N LYS A 216 -8.29 -7.32 -3.09
CA LYS A 216 -7.69 -6.36 -4.03
C LYS A 216 -8.71 -5.57 -4.83
N LEU A 217 -9.87 -6.16 -5.13
CA LEU A 217 -11.01 -5.46 -5.74
C LEU A 217 -11.41 -4.25 -4.88
N GLU A 218 -11.42 -4.40 -3.54
CA GLU A 218 -11.72 -3.31 -2.61
C GLU A 218 -10.74 -2.13 -2.74
N ARG A 219 -9.48 -2.42 -3.07
CA ARG A 219 -8.39 -1.44 -3.16
C ARG A 219 -8.37 -0.65 -4.46
N LEU A 220 -9.15 -1.06 -5.47
CA LEU A 220 -9.27 -0.30 -6.71
C LEU A 220 -9.89 1.07 -6.44
N SER A 221 -9.24 2.11 -6.97
CA SER A 221 -9.74 3.49 -6.99
C SER A 221 -10.91 3.66 -7.96
N PHE A 222 -11.04 2.80 -8.98
CA PHE A 222 -12.19 2.76 -9.87
C PHE A 222 -12.43 1.35 -10.43
N ILE A 223 -13.69 0.97 -10.55
CA ILE A 223 -14.14 -0.31 -11.09
C ILE A 223 -15.06 0.00 -12.28
N GLY A 224 -14.59 -0.30 -13.49
CA GLY A 224 -15.39 -0.17 -14.70
C GLY A 224 -15.96 -1.50 -15.16
N LEU A 225 -17.05 -1.44 -15.91
CA LEU A 225 -17.68 -2.60 -16.56
C LEU A 225 -17.70 -2.39 -18.07
N ALA A 226 -17.22 -3.38 -18.83
CA ALA A 226 -17.18 -3.32 -20.28
C ALA A 226 -18.58 -3.17 -20.89
N GLU A 227 -19.61 -3.73 -20.25
CA GLU A 227 -21.02 -3.58 -20.65
C GLU A 227 -21.56 -2.17 -20.45
N ARG A 228 -20.91 -1.36 -19.61
CA ARG A 228 -21.30 0.01 -19.27
C ARG A 228 -20.24 1.02 -19.71
N ILE A 229 -19.43 0.68 -20.72
CA ILE A 229 -18.29 1.50 -21.15
C ILE A 229 -18.69 2.94 -21.49
N GLU A 230 -19.88 3.14 -22.06
CA GLU A 230 -20.42 4.46 -22.40
C GLU A 230 -20.72 5.33 -21.17
N GLU A 231 -20.99 4.72 -20.01
CA GLU A 231 -21.23 5.39 -18.74
C GLU A 231 -19.94 5.50 -17.91
N ASP A 232 -19.19 4.41 -17.83
CA ASP A 232 -18.05 4.26 -16.93
C ASP A 232 -16.81 4.98 -17.45
N VAL A 233 -16.60 5.09 -18.76
CA VAL A 233 -15.45 5.85 -19.29
C VAL A 233 -15.60 7.36 -19.04
N PRO A 234 -16.74 8.02 -19.34
CA PRO A 234 -16.94 9.41 -18.94
C PRO A 234 -16.89 9.63 -17.44
N ALA A 235 -17.34 8.66 -16.63
CA ALA A 235 -17.14 8.70 -15.19
C ALA A 235 -15.64 8.71 -14.87
N LEU A 236 -14.87 7.70 -15.29
CA LEU A 236 -13.43 7.60 -15.07
C LEU A 236 -12.67 8.88 -15.46
N PHE A 237 -12.91 9.42 -16.66
CA PHE A 237 -12.22 10.64 -17.12
C PHE A 237 -12.52 11.85 -16.22
N ARG A 238 -13.78 12.02 -15.77
CA ARG A 238 -14.13 13.04 -14.78
C ARG A 238 -13.39 12.85 -13.46
N HIS A 239 -13.17 11.61 -13.03
CA HIS A 239 -12.45 11.32 -11.78
C HIS A 239 -10.97 11.63 -11.88
N LEU A 240 -10.39 11.35 -13.05
CA LEU A 240 -9.00 11.67 -13.37
C LEU A 240 -8.78 13.16 -13.64
N GLY A 241 -9.86 13.95 -13.76
CA GLY A 241 -9.77 15.36 -14.18
C GLY A 241 -9.32 15.52 -15.63
N LEU A 242 -9.49 14.48 -16.45
CA LEU A 242 -9.06 14.46 -17.84
C LEU A 242 -10.22 14.82 -18.79
N PRO A 243 -9.95 15.58 -19.87
CA PRO A 243 -10.96 15.82 -20.88
C PRO A 243 -11.28 14.52 -21.64
N LEU A 244 -12.57 14.21 -21.79
CA LEU A 244 -13.00 13.10 -22.64
C LEU A 244 -13.07 13.54 -24.11
N ALA A 245 -12.70 12.66 -25.03
CA ALA A 245 -13.01 12.82 -26.45
C ALA A 245 -14.53 12.92 -26.67
N SER A 246 -14.98 13.70 -27.65
CA SER A 246 -16.41 13.92 -27.89
C SER A 246 -17.18 12.65 -28.30
N ARG A 247 -16.47 11.59 -28.72
CA ARG A 247 -17.03 10.28 -29.04
C ARG A 247 -16.09 9.17 -28.57
N LEU A 248 -16.64 8.15 -27.93
CA LEU A 248 -15.90 6.94 -27.60
C LEU A 248 -15.74 6.11 -28.88
N PRO A 249 -14.50 5.77 -29.29
CA PRO A 249 -14.28 4.94 -30.46
C PRO A 249 -14.76 3.52 -30.17
N VAL A 250 -15.62 3.01 -31.04
CA VAL A 250 -16.08 1.62 -30.98
C VAL A 250 -15.08 0.77 -31.78
N LEU A 251 -13.95 0.43 -31.17
CA LEU A 251 -12.86 -0.28 -31.86
C LEU A 251 -13.12 -1.78 -32.07
N ASN A 252 -14.21 -2.33 -31.49
CA ASN A 252 -14.46 -3.78 -31.47
C ASN A 252 -15.96 -4.18 -31.50
N ALA A 253 -16.84 -3.39 -32.11
CA ALA A 253 -18.22 -3.84 -32.36
C ALA A 253 -18.26 -4.84 -33.51
N ARG A 254 -17.76 -6.05 -33.26
CA ARG A 254 -17.92 -7.19 -34.17
C ARG A 254 -19.15 -7.98 -33.75
N THR A 255 -19.88 -8.50 -34.73
CA THR A 255 -21.06 -9.36 -34.56
C THR A 255 -20.78 -10.50 -33.58
N ALA A 256 -21.82 -10.98 -32.88
CA ALA A 256 -21.75 -12.15 -31.99
C ALA A 256 -21.05 -13.33 -32.68
N PHE A 257 -20.18 -14.03 -31.96
CA PHE A 257 -19.54 -15.23 -32.51
C PHE A 257 -20.53 -16.39 -32.51
N GLY A 258 -20.41 -17.33 -33.46
CA GLY A 258 -21.38 -18.42 -33.63
C GLY A 258 -21.50 -19.33 -32.40
N ASP A 259 -20.43 -19.48 -31.61
CA ASP A 259 -20.41 -20.36 -30.43
C ASP A 259 -21.42 -19.97 -29.35
N GLU A 260 -21.68 -18.66 -29.16
CA GLU A 260 -22.63 -18.17 -28.16
C GLU A 260 -24.04 -18.77 -28.36
N ARG A 261 -24.34 -19.23 -29.58
CA ARG A 261 -25.64 -19.82 -29.95
C ARG A 261 -25.64 -21.34 -29.94
N GLN A 262 -24.49 -21.99 -29.76
CA GLN A 262 -24.42 -23.45 -29.71
C GLN A 262 -24.93 -23.94 -28.35
N ALA A 263 -25.87 -24.88 -28.37
CA ALA A 263 -26.45 -25.44 -27.14
C ALA A 263 -25.37 -26.15 -26.31
N GLY A 264 -25.37 -25.94 -24.99
CA GLY A 264 -24.43 -26.58 -24.07
C GLY A 264 -23.09 -25.84 -23.87
N VAL A 265 -22.77 -24.84 -24.71
CA VAL A 265 -21.46 -24.17 -24.63
C VAL A 265 -21.31 -23.37 -23.33
N ALA A 266 -22.36 -22.69 -22.87
CA ALA A 266 -22.32 -21.94 -21.62
C ALA A 266 -22.09 -22.88 -20.43
N GLU A 267 -22.79 -24.02 -20.40
CA GLU A 267 -22.66 -25.06 -19.38
C GLU A 267 -21.25 -25.67 -19.38
N ALA A 268 -20.67 -25.91 -20.56
CA ALA A 268 -19.33 -26.46 -20.69
C ALA A 268 -18.22 -25.44 -20.30
N ILE A 269 -18.47 -24.14 -20.49
CA ILE A 269 -17.54 -23.07 -20.08
C ILE A 269 -17.65 -22.78 -18.58
N ALA A 270 -18.79 -23.03 -17.93
CA ALA A 270 -19.04 -22.67 -16.53
C ALA A 270 -17.89 -23.05 -15.55
N PRO A 271 -17.27 -24.25 -15.62
CA PRO A 271 -16.13 -24.60 -14.76
C PRO A 271 -14.91 -23.67 -14.91
N PHE A 272 -14.72 -23.07 -16.08
CA PHE A 272 -13.62 -22.16 -16.38
C PHE A 272 -13.89 -20.72 -15.94
N ILE A 273 -15.12 -20.36 -15.56
CA ILE A 273 -15.48 -18.97 -15.25
C ILE A 273 -16.16 -18.78 -13.89
N ARG A 274 -16.37 -19.86 -13.13
CA ARG A 274 -17.10 -19.85 -11.84
C ARG A 274 -16.58 -18.81 -10.85
N LEU A 275 -15.26 -18.65 -10.69
CA LEU A 275 -14.70 -17.67 -9.77
C LEU A 275 -14.83 -16.25 -10.32
N ASP A 276 -14.69 -16.08 -11.64
CA ASP A 276 -14.93 -14.79 -12.31
C ASP A 276 -16.38 -14.32 -12.16
N GLU A 277 -17.35 -15.23 -12.12
CA GLU A 277 -18.75 -14.89 -11.83
C GLU A 277 -18.93 -14.35 -10.41
N ILE A 278 -18.23 -14.92 -9.43
CA ILE A 278 -18.24 -14.45 -8.03
C ILE A 278 -17.58 -13.08 -7.95
N LEU A 279 -16.38 -12.92 -8.51
CA LEU A 279 -15.64 -11.67 -8.53
C LEU A 279 -16.42 -10.57 -9.27
N LEU A 280 -17.04 -10.88 -10.41
CA LEU A 280 -17.81 -9.90 -11.18
C LEU A 280 -19.09 -9.47 -10.45
N ARG A 281 -19.78 -10.40 -9.79
CA ARG A 281 -20.95 -10.06 -8.96
C ARG A 281 -20.56 -9.04 -7.89
N GLU A 282 -19.41 -9.26 -7.26
CA GLU A 282 -18.89 -8.36 -6.25
C GLU A 282 -18.42 -7.03 -6.85
N ALA A 283 -17.73 -7.05 -8.00
CA ALA A 283 -17.33 -5.84 -8.72
C ALA A 283 -18.55 -4.99 -9.12
N ARG A 284 -19.64 -5.61 -9.58
CA ARG A 284 -20.92 -4.94 -9.87
C ARG A 284 -21.54 -4.34 -8.61
N ARG A 285 -21.58 -5.10 -7.52
CA ARG A 285 -22.07 -4.62 -6.22
C ARG A 285 -21.29 -3.39 -5.76
N MET A 286 -19.96 -3.46 -5.79
CA MET A 286 -19.09 -2.34 -5.42
C MET A 286 -19.22 -1.16 -6.37
N ALA A 287 -19.27 -1.37 -7.69
CA ALA A 287 -19.44 -0.29 -8.66
C ALA A 287 -20.79 0.42 -8.51
N ALA A 288 -21.86 -0.30 -8.19
CA ALA A 288 -23.18 0.27 -7.91
C ALA A 288 -23.23 0.98 -6.54
N ALA A 289 -22.61 0.39 -5.51
CA ALA A 289 -22.54 0.93 -4.16
C ALA A 289 -21.57 2.11 -4.02
N ARG A 290 -20.71 2.34 -5.02
CA ARG A 290 -19.82 3.50 -5.13
C ARG A 290 -20.43 4.52 -6.11
N PRO A 291 -21.52 5.23 -5.76
CA PRO A 291 -22.10 6.22 -6.65
C PRO A 291 -21.08 7.32 -6.90
N ALA A 292 -20.46 7.30 -8.09
CA ALA A 292 -19.43 8.22 -8.55
C ALA A 292 -18.33 8.45 -7.50
N LEU A 293 -17.24 7.67 -7.58
CA LEU A 293 -16.01 7.87 -6.83
C LEU A 293 -15.60 9.36 -6.81
N ARG A 294 -15.95 9.98 -5.70
CA ARG A 294 -15.55 11.31 -5.33
C ARG A 294 -13.99 11.32 -5.29
N PRO A 295 -13.26 12.34 -5.84
CA PRO A 295 -11.81 12.34 -6.16
C PRO A 295 -10.76 11.90 -5.12
N SER A 296 -11.12 11.27 -4.02
CA SER A 296 -10.24 10.59 -3.09
C SER A 296 -10.88 9.26 -2.69
N ALA A 297 -10.55 8.17 -3.40
CA ALA A 297 -11.03 6.82 -3.07
C ALA A 297 -10.58 6.30 -1.68
N ARG A 298 -9.87 7.12 -0.89
CA ARG A 298 -9.48 6.84 0.49
C ARG A 298 -10.25 7.64 1.54
N ALA A 299 -11.11 8.58 1.17
CA ALA A 299 -11.67 9.52 2.14
C ALA A 299 -13.12 9.20 2.54
N ASP A 300 -13.32 9.02 3.83
CA ASP A 300 -14.60 8.92 4.53
C ASP A 300 -15.34 10.27 4.64
N TYR A 301 -14.81 11.31 4.02
CA TYR A 301 -15.51 12.56 3.76
C TYR A 301 -14.82 13.27 2.61
N MET A 302 -15.59 13.84 1.70
CA MET A 302 -15.08 14.81 0.75
C MET A 302 -15.74 16.17 0.95
N GLY A 303 -14.93 17.09 1.45
CA GLY A 303 -15.32 18.44 1.80
C GLY A 303 -15.34 19.42 0.65
N ARG A 304 -16.04 20.52 0.94
CA ARG A 304 -16.08 21.76 0.17
C ARG A 304 -14.69 22.42 0.15
N ARG A 305 -14.51 23.40 -0.72
CA ARG A 305 -13.32 24.27 -0.70
C ARG A 305 -13.26 25.02 0.63
N VAL A 306 -12.14 24.95 1.33
CA VAL A 306 -11.82 25.76 2.52
C VAL A 306 -10.81 26.81 2.10
N GLY A 307 -11.29 28.03 1.86
CA GLY A 307 -10.40 29.18 1.60
C GLY A 307 -9.92 29.82 2.91
N ARG A 308 -9.03 30.80 2.79
CA ARG A 308 -8.58 31.62 3.93
C ARG A 308 -9.75 32.23 4.72
N GLY A 309 -9.75 32.09 6.05
CA GLY A 309 -10.86 32.48 6.92
C GLY A 309 -12.11 31.62 6.80
N GLY A 310 -12.09 30.58 5.94
CA GLY A 310 -13.17 29.64 5.77
C GLY A 310 -13.20 28.57 6.85
N ARG A 311 -14.40 28.09 7.15
CA ARG A 311 -14.64 26.97 8.07
C ARG A 311 -15.58 25.97 7.41
N VAL A 312 -15.23 24.69 7.50
CA VAL A 312 -16.13 23.58 7.19
C VAL A 312 -16.44 22.88 8.50
N GLU A 313 -17.73 22.84 8.84
CA GLU A 313 -18.23 22.19 10.04
C GLU A 313 -19.24 21.13 9.64
N VAL A 314 -19.09 19.96 10.24
CA VAL A 314 -19.98 18.83 10.07
C VAL A 314 -20.42 18.39 11.46
N ASP A 315 -21.65 18.77 11.80
CA ASP A 315 -22.28 18.48 13.08
C ASP A 315 -22.52 16.97 13.25
N ALA A 316 -22.33 16.47 14.46
CA ALA A 316 -22.69 15.12 14.85
C ALA A 316 -24.17 14.80 14.65
N ALA A 317 -25.05 15.80 14.78
CA ALA A 317 -26.49 15.65 14.59
C ALA A 317 -26.95 15.74 13.11
N ALA A 318 -26.07 16.15 12.19
CA ALA A 318 -26.45 16.28 10.78
C ALA A 318 -26.73 14.92 10.13
N ALA A 319 -27.88 14.81 9.46
CA ALA A 319 -28.35 13.57 8.83
C ALA A 319 -27.31 12.97 7.84
N PRO A 320 -27.23 11.62 7.74
CA PRO A 320 -26.31 10.93 6.83
C PRO A 320 -26.44 11.38 5.37
N GLY A 321 -25.31 11.61 4.68
CA GLY A 321 -25.37 12.07 3.27
C GLY A 321 -24.06 12.15 2.48
N GLY A 322 -22.98 11.48 2.91
CA GLY A 322 -21.69 11.51 2.20
C GLY A 322 -20.97 10.15 2.18
N PRO A 323 -19.92 9.98 1.34
CA PRO A 323 -19.01 8.83 1.44
C PRO A 323 -18.41 8.76 2.85
N GLY A 324 -18.13 7.56 3.36
CA GLY A 324 -17.62 7.32 4.72
C GLY A 324 -18.68 7.16 5.81
N TRP A 325 -19.96 7.25 5.44
CA TRP A 325 -21.06 6.86 6.31
C TRP A 325 -21.32 5.36 6.20
N HIS A 326 -21.52 4.71 7.35
CA HIS A 326 -22.03 3.35 7.40
C HIS A 326 -23.40 3.37 8.11
N PRO A 327 -24.52 3.12 7.41
CA PRO A 327 -25.88 3.34 7.94
C PRO A 327 -26.27 2.43 9.12
N HIS A 328 -25.39 1.51 9.53
CA HIS A 328 -25.60 0.56 10.61
C HIS A 328 -24.89 0.94 11.92
N HIS A 329 -24.16 2.05 11.96
CA HIS A 329 -23.39 2.45 13.15
C HIS A 329 -24.21 3.43 13.96
N LEU A 330 -25.05 2.87 14.82
CA LEU A 330 -25.69 3.62 15.89
C LEU A 330 -24.83 3.47 17.14
N ARG A 331 -24.53 4.60 17.77
CA ARG A 331 -24.02 4.68 19.14
C ARG A 331 -24.99 3.96 20.09
N GLU A 332 -24.50 3.60 21.28
CA GLU A 332 -25.35 3.04 22.34
C GLU A 332 -26.54 3.94 22.70
N ASP A 333 -26.42 5.26 22.52
CA ASP A 333 -27.49 6.24 22.74
C ASP A 333 -28.48 6.36 21.55
N GLY A 334 -28.36 5.51 20.54
CA GLY A 334 -29.19 5.49 19.33
C GLY A 334 -28.89 6.60 18.33
N ARG A 335 -27.86 7.43 18.56
CA ARG A 335 -27.42 8.45 17.60
C ARG A 335 -26.46 7.86 16.57
N PRO A 336 -26.42 8.39 15.35
CA PRO A 336 -25.47 7.91 14.35
C PRO A 336 -24.00 8.16 14.78
N SER A 337 -23.14 7.16 14.51
CA SER A 337 -21.68 7.23 14.56
C SER A 337 -21.14 7.28 13.13
N ARG A 338 -20.08 8.08 12.88
CA ARG A 338 -19.59 8.30 11.51
C ARG A 338 -18.49 7.33 11.09
N TRP A 339 -17.56 6.97 11.98
CA TRP A 339 -16.40 6.13 11.65
C TRP A 339 -16.16 5.07 12.71
N SER A 340 -15.99 3.81 12.28
CA SER A 340 -15.66 2.66 13.14
C SER A 340 -14.43 1.87 12.65
N ARG A 341 -13.63 2.47 11.76
CA ARG A 341 -12.37 1.87 11.29
C ARG A 341 -11.21 2.39 12.11
N ASP A 342 -10.12 1.63 12.12
CA ASP A 342 -8.84 1.96 12.75
C ASP A 342 -8.21 3.26 12.19
N GLN A 343 -8.56 3.67 10.96
CA GLN A 343 -7.99 4.85 10.31
C GLN A 343 -9.01 5.66 9.48
N PRO A 344 -9.87 6.49 10.12
CA PRO A 344 -10.75 7.37 9.37
C PRO A 344 -9.97 8.38 8.52
N CYS A 345 -10.43 8.64 7.31
CA CYS A 345 -9.77 9.53 6.36
C CYS A 345 -10.70 10.68 5.92
N LEU A 346 -10.22 11.92 5.94
CA LEU A 346 -10.95 13.11 5.48
C LEU A 346 -10.25 13.71 4.27
N SER A 347 -11.00 14.12 3.26
CA SER A 347 -10.44 14.89 2.14
C SER A 347 -11.17 16.19 1.94
N PHE A 348 -10.43 17.25 1.64
CA PHE A 348 -11.00 18.56 1.31
C PHE A 348 -10.11 19.31 0.32
N ARG A 349 -10.62 20.35 -0.32
CA ARG A 349 -9.80 21.24 -1.15
C ARG A 349 -9.42 22.49 -0.37
N GLY A 350 -8.15 22.72 -0.14
CA GLY A 350 -7.66 23.90 0.58
C GLY A 350 -6.66 24.70 -0.26
N GLU A 351 -6.48 25.96 0.12
CA GLU A 351 -5.38 26.82 -0.33
C GLU A 351 -4.15 26.59 0.56
N MET A 352 -2.96 26.89 0.06
CA MET A 352 -1.73 26.83 0.84
C MET A 352 -1.87 27.69 2.11
N GLY A 353 -1.72 27.08 3.29
CA GLY A 353 -2.03 27.75 4.55
C GLY A 353 -2.03 26.84 5.77
N GLY A 354 -2.18 27.44 6.94
CA GLY A 354 -2.41 26.75 8.20
C GLY A 354 -3.87 26.34 8.34
N TYR A 355 -4.10 25.16 8.92
CA TYR A 355 -5.42 24.64 9.19
C TYR A 355 -5.43 23.98 10.56
N VAL A 356 -6.61 23.92 11.17
CA VAL A 356 -6.85 23.13 12.38
C VAL A 356 -7.99 22.17 12.10
N LEU A 357 -7.74 20.88 12.30
CA LEU A 357 -8.77 19.86 12.36
C LEU A 357 -9.19 19.68 13.82
N SER A 358 -10.48 19.89 14.11
CA SER A 358 -11.11 19.49 15.37
C SER A 358 -12.04 18.31 15.10
N ILE A 359 -11.94 17.24 15.90
CA ILE A 359 -12.87 16.09 15.82
C ILE A 359 -13.49 15.81 17.19
N ASP A 360 -14.77 15.48 17.20
CA ASP A 360 -15.52 15.10 18.39
C ASP A 360 -15.57 13.58 18.51
N VAL A 361 -14.97 13.04 19.55
CA VAL A 361 -14.78 11.61 19.82
C VAL A 361 -15.65 11.17 20.99
N PHE A 362 -16.31 10.03 20.83
CA PHE A 362 -17.13 9.35 21.81
C PHE A 362 -16.51 7.99 22.16
N GLY A 363 -16.88 7.42 23.31
CA GLY A 363 -16.37 6.13 23.80
C GLY A 363 -15.07 6.22 24.59
N ALA A 364 -14.33 7.33 24.51
CA ALA A 364 -13.17 7.54 25.38
C ALA A 364 -13.61 7.82 26.83
N VAL A 365 -13.18 6.97 27.75
CA VAL A 365 -13.51 7.06 29.18
C VAL A 365 -12.56 7.99 29.94
N GLU A 366 -11.34 8.18 29.44
CA GLU A 366 -10.31 9.05 30.02
C GLU A 366 -9.35 9.61 28.95
N GLU A 367 -8.58 10.64 29.31
CA GLU A 367 -7.64 11.30 28.38
C GLU A 367 -6.56 10.34 27.87
N SER A 368 -6.13 9.39 28.72
CA SER A 368 -5.15 8.35 28.39
C SER A 368 -5.60 7.47 27.23
N THR A 369 -6.90 7.25 27.07
CA THR A 369 -7.47 6.48 25.94
C THR A 369 -7.20 7.16 24.59
N LEU A 370 -6.96 8.47 24.60
CA LEU A 370 -6.70 9.29 23.42
C LEU A 370 -5.20 9.59 23.23
N LEU A 371 -4.35 9.23 24.20
CA LEU A 371 -2.90 9.41 24.10
C LEU A 371 -2.36 8.64 22.89
N GLY A 372 -1.72 9.37 21.99
CA GLY A 372 -1.17 8.81 20.74
C GLY A 372 -2.08 8.97 19.53
N ALA A 373 -3.26 9.59 19.68
CA ALA A 373 -4.05 10.04 18.54
C ALA A 373 -3.22 11.00 17.68
N ARG A 374 -3.16 10.72 16.37
CA ARG A 374 -2.33 11.47 15.41
C ARG A 374 -3.10 11.81 14.15
N LEU A 375 -2.86 12.99 13.60
CA LEU A 375 -3.33 13.42 12.28
C LEU A 375 -2.20 13.29 11.29
N ARG A 376 -2.40 12.57 10.19
CA ARG A 376 -1.46 12.52 9.07
C ARG A 376 -2.00 13.31 7.88
N CYS A 377 -1.19 14.23 7.36
CA CYS A 377 -1.46 15.05 6.17
C CYS A 377 -0.27 14.92 5.21
N GLY A 378 -0.42 14.11 4.15
CA GLY A 378 0.73 13.66 3.36
C GLY A 378 1.76 12.91 4.24
N ASP A 379 3.02 13.33 4.18
CA ASP A 379 4.11 12.74 5.00
C ASP A 379 4.20 13.32 6.43
N ARG A 380 3.40 14.34 6.75
CA ARG A 380 3.46 15.01 8.05
C ARG A 380 2.49 14.38 9.03
N VAL A 381 2.95 14.16 10.24
CA VAL A 381 2.14 13.64 11.35
C VAL A 381 2.15 14.66 12.48
N THR A 382 0.96 15.09 12.90
CA THR A 382 0.75 15.98 14.04
C THR A 382 0.02 15.21 15.14
N HIS A 383 0.36 15.46 16.40
CA HIS A 383 -0.40 14.91 17.52
C HIS A 383 -1.69 15.70 17.74
N PHE A 384 -2.76 15.01 18.13
CA PHE A 384 -3.95 15.69 18.60
C PHE A 384 -3.75 16.17 20.05
N GLU A 385 -4.23 17.37 20.34
CA GLU A 385 -4.48 17.86 21.69
C GLU A 385 -5.89 17.44 22.09
N ALA A 386 -6.02 16.72 23.20
CA ALA A 386 -7.31 16.33 23.75
C ALA A 386 -7.86 17.40 24.69
N GLY A 387 -9.16 17.63 24.62
CA GLY A 387 -9.90 18.41 25.62
C GLY A 387 -11.32 17.88 25.76
N VAL A 388 -11.98 18.19 26.86
CA VAL A 388 -13.38 17.80 27.08
C VAL A 388 -14.27 19.03 26.87
N THR A 389 -15.34 18.89 26.08
CA THR A 389 -16.35 19.95 25.95
C THR A 389 -17.19 20.06 27.23
N PRO A 390 -17.92 21.17 27.45
CA PRO A 390 -18.82 21.28 28.60
C PRO A 390 -19.87 20.15 28.69
N ASP A 391 -20.20 19.52 27.56
CA ASP A 391 -21.16 18.42 27.47
C ASP A 391 -20.51 17.03 27.70
N GLY A 392 -19.24 16.99 28.11
CA GLY A 392 -18.53 15.74 28.41
C GLY A 392 -18.01 14.99 27.17
N VAL A 393 -18.03 15.62 25.99
CA VAL A 393 -17.53 15.01 24.74
C VAL A 393 -16.05 15.30 24.58
N TRP A 394 -15.25 14.31 24.22
CA TRP A 394 -13.85 14.53 23.91
C TRP A 394 -13.71 15.24 22.56
N ARG A 395 -12.94 16.33 22.54
CA ARG A 395 -12.59 17.07 21.35
C ARG A 395 -11.09 17.01 21.15
N LEU A 396 -10.69 16.39 20.05
CA LEU A 396 -9.29 16.33 19.62
C LEU A 396 -9.02 17.45 18.63
N ARG A 397 -7.91 18.18 18.80
CA ARG A 397 -7.47 19.25 17.89
C ARG A 397 -6.07 19.01 17.36
N ALA A 398 -5.88 19.06 16.05
CA ALA A 398 -4.57 18.94 15.44
C ALA A 398 -4.36 20.04 14.39
N PRO A 399 -3.32 20.90 14.55
CA PRO A 399 -2.93 21.81 13.49
C PRO A 399 -2.21 21.07 12.36
N PHE A 400 -2.39 21.53 11.13
CA PHE A 400 -1.67 21.03 9.96
C PHE A 400 -1.49 22.15 8.94
N ARG A 401 -0.63 21.92 7.93
CA ARG A 401 -0.31 22.94 6.92
C ARG A 401 -0.34 22.35 5.53
N LEU A 402 -1.08 22.99 4.64
CA LEU A 402 -1.04 22.71 3.21
C LEU A 402 0.14 23.45 2.58
N THR A 403 0.93 22.72 1.81
CA THR A 403 2.12 23.23 1.12
C THR A 403 1.85 23.54 -0.36
N GLN A 404 0.68 23.15 -0.87
CA GLN A 404 0.22 23.39 -2.22
C GLN A 404 -1.31 23.55 -2.20
N ASP A 405 -1.83 24.34 -3.13
CA ASP A 405 -3.27 24.42 -3.36
C ASP A 405 -3.78 23.09 -3.92
N GLY A 406 -4.99 22.68 -3.53
CA GLY A 406 -5.66 21.53 -4.12
C GLY A 406 -6.28 20.58 -3.12
N LEU A 407 -6.42 19.33 -3.54
CA LEU A 407 -6.99 18.26 -2.73
C LEU A 407 -5.99 17.82 -1.66
N CYS A 408 -6.43 17.78 -0.41
CA CYS A 408 -5.68 17.28 0.72
C CYS A 408 -6.42 16.10 1.34
N ASP A 409 -5.70 15.00 1.55
CA ASP A 409 -6.17 13.81 2.28
C ASP A 409 -5.54 13.83 3.68
N LEU A 410 -6.39 13.66 4.69
CA LEU A 410 -6.04 13.61 6.10
C LEU A 410 -6.38 12.21 6.63
N ALA A 411 -5.43 11.48 7.18
CA ALA A 411 -5.69 10.23 7.89
C ALA A 411 -5.66 10.48 9.40
N ILE A 412 -6.74 10.15 10.09
CA ILE A 412 -6.87 10.21 11.53
C ILE A 412 -6.44 8.84 12.06
N LEU A 413 -5.38 8.82 12.87
CA LEU A 413 -4.82 7.61 13.46
C LEU A 413 -5.22 7.63 14.94
N LEU A 414 -6.30 6.93 15.27
CA LEU A 414 -6.69 6.75 16.68
C LEU A 414 -5.84 5.62 17.30
N PRO A 415 -5.60 5.63 18.62
CA PRO A 415 -4.94 4.52 19.30
C PRO A 415 -5.69 3.21 19.03
N THR A 416 -4.99 2.24 18.43
CA THR A 416 -5.56 0.98 17.90
C THR A 416 -5.67 -0.14 18.93
N GLU A 417 -5.88 0.15 20.22
CA GLU A 417 -6.23 -0.94 21.13
C GLU A 417 -7.66 -1.38 20.79
N GLY A 418 -7.73 -2.56 20.16
CA GLY A 418 -8.84 -3.08 19.35
C GLY A 418 -10.21 -3.26 20.03
N ASP A 419 -10.43 -2.69 21.21
CA ASP A 419 -11.65 -2.90 22.01
C ASP A 419 -12.33 -1.62 22.51
N LEU A 420 -11.77 -0.42 22.26
CA LEU A 420 -12.22 0.79 22.97
C LEU A 420 -13.49 1.47 22.42
N GLY A 421 -14.15 0.91 21.40
CA GLY A 421 -15.43 1.44 20.90
C GLY A 421 -15.40 2.94 20.59
N MET A 422 -14.23 3.49 20.23
CA MET A 422 -14.08 4.91 19.99
C MET A 422 -14.72 5.29 18.66
N GLU A 423 -15.59 6.29 18.71
CA GLU A 423 -16.40 6.70 17.58
C GLU A 423 -16.26 8.20 17.36
N VAL A 424 -15.99 8.61 16.12
CA VAL A 424 -15.97 10.03 15.79
C VAL A 424 -17.36 10.43 15.31
N ALA A 425 -17.95 11.44 15.94
CA ALA A 425 -19.31 11.88 15.59
C ALA A 425 -19.35 13.17 14.77
N GLY A 426 -18.39 14.08 14.96
CA GLY A 426 -18.36 15.38 14.28
C GLY A 426 -16.95 15.85 14.00
N PHE A 427 -16.81 16.81 13.07
CA PHE A 427 -15.54 17.47 12.83
C PHE A 427 -15.70 18.90 12.32
N THR A 428 -14.65 19.70 12.52
CA THR A 428 -14.50 21.03 11.97
C THR A 428 -13.10 21.17 11.38
N ILE A 429 -13.01 21.69 10.16
CA ILE A 429 -11.76 22.16 9.55
C ILE A 429 -11.85 23.69 9.45
N THR A 430 -10.93 24.39 10.11
CA THR A 430 -10.83 25.84 10.05
C THR A 430 -9.53 26.21 9.36
N ALA A 431 -9.59 27.05 8.32
CA ALA A 431 -8.40 27.73 7.81
C ALA A 431 -7.98 28.75 8.87
N ASP A 432 -6.87 28.46 9.52
CA ASP A 432 -6.37 29.32 10.58
C ASP A 432 -5.36 30.30 9.97
N ASP A 433 -5.59 31.60 10.22
CA ASP A 433 -4.75 32.69 9.73
C ASP A 433 -3.43 32.78 10.49
N TRP A 434 -3.07 31.76 11.29
CA TRP A 434 -1.80 31.66 11.99
C TRP A 434 -0.67 32.16 11.09
N ALA A 435 -0.15 33.31 11.51
CA ALA A 435 1.01 33.94 10.94
C ALA A 435 2.09 32.86 10.80
N ALA A 436 2.86 32.95 9.72
CA ALA A 436 4.11 32.22 9.58
C ALA A 436 4.80 32.15 10.97
N PRO A 437 5.35 30.98 11.37
CA PRO A 437 6.08 30.92 12.63
C PRO A 437 7.06 32.11 12.66
N PRO A 438 7.26 32.76 13.82
CA PRO A 438 8.18 33.89 13.91
C PRO A 438 9.47 33.47 13.20
N PRO A 439 10.03 34.33 12.32
CA PRO A 439 11.20 33.98 11.54
C PRO A 439 12.18 33.33 12.50
N SER A 440 12.51 32.06 12.21
CA SER A 440 13.42 31.24 13.00
C SER A 440 14.50 32.15 13.53
N CYS A 441 14.58 32.26 14.87
CA CYS A 441 15.61 32.92 15.64
C CYS A 441 16.81 33.24 14.75
N GLY A 442 16.85 34.46 14.26
CA GLY A 442 17.97 34.96 13.50
C GLY A 442 19.11 35.09 14.48
N HIS A 443 19.85 34.01 14.73
CA HIS A 443 21.20 33.95 15.27
C HIS A 443 21.75 32.53 15.06
N GLY A 444 22.69 32.41 14.12
CA GLY A 444 23.83 31.51 14.25
C GLY A 444 23.62 30.02 13.96
N GLY A 445 23.53 29.67 12.67
CA GLY A 445 24.14 28.44 12.14
C GLY A 445 23.40 27.11 12.37
N PHE A 446 23.56 26.23 11.38
CA PHE A 446 23.35 24.77 11.48
C PHE A 446 21.93 24.23 11.28
N CYS A 447 21.42 24.40 10.05
CA CYS A 447 20.68 23.36 9.35
C CYS A 447 21.03 23.43 7.86
N ARG A 448 22.19 22.87 7.47
CA ARG A 448 22.55 22.67 6.06
C ARG A 448 22.14 21.26 5.64
N GLY A 449 20.90 21.13 5.19
CA GLY A 449 20.42 20.00 4.43
C GLY A 449 19.38 20.51 3.44
N THR A 450 19.50 20.15 2.18
CA THR A 450 18.46 20.39 1.18
C THR A 450 17.16 19.71 1.62
N PRO A 451 15.98 20.21 1.22
CA PRO A 451 14.71 19.55 1.51
C PRO A 451 14.66 18.07 1.11
N ALA A 452 15.44 17.66 0.09
CA ALA A 452 15.59 16.27 -0.33
C ALA A 452 16.39 15.43 0.68
N GLU A 453 17.45 15.98 1.26
CA GLU A 453 18.24 15.33 2.31
C GLU A 453 17.43 15.19 3.61
N LEU A 454 16.67 16.23 3.98
CA LEU A 454 15.75 16.18 5.14
C LEU A 454 14.61 15.17 4.93
N ARG A 455 14.09 15.05 3.69
CA ARG A 455 13.09 14.05 3.32
C ARG A 455 13.65 12.62 3.38
N ARG A 456 14.82 12.40 2.78
CA ARG A 456 15.52 11.10 2.80
C ARG A 456 15.78 10.63 4.24
N HIS A 457 16.23 11.52 5.12
CA HIS A 457 16.44 11.19 6.53
C HIS A 457 15.13 10.89 7.29
N GLY A 458 14.04 11.59 6.97
CA GLY A 458 12.71 11.28 7.51
C GLY A 458 12.21 9.88 7.10
N GLU A 459 12.45 9.49 5.85
CA GLU A 459 12.10 8.17 5.32
C GLU A 459 12.96 7.05 5.93
N GLU A 460 14.26 7.27 6.08
CA GLU A 460 15.20 6.34 6.75
C GLU A 460 14.81 6.14 8.24
N ARG A 461 14.34 7.20 8.92
CA ARG A 461 13.84 7.15 10.31
C ARG A 461 12.60 6.25 10.48
N VAL A 462 11.63 6.37 9.58
CA VAL A 462 10.41 5.54 9.61
C VAL A 462 10.74 4.09 9.30
N ARG A 463 11.66 3.82 8.37
CA ARG A 463 12.11 2.46 8.04
C ARG A 463 12.79 1.78 9.22
N GLY A 464 13.66 2.48 9.96
CA GLY A 464 14.31 1.94 11.15
C GLY A 464 13.32 1.53 12.26
N TYR A 465 12.37 2.41 12.58
CA TYR A 465 11.34 2.13 13.60
C TYR A 465 10.41 0.97 13.20
N VAL A 466 10.00 0.91 11.92
CA VAL A 466 9.18 -0.18 11.40
C VAL A 466 9.96 -1.50 11.42
N ALA A 467 11.25 -1.50 11.08
CA ALA A 467 12.09 -2.70 11.11
C ALA A 467 12.23 -3.26 12.53
N VAL A 468 12.37 -2.41 13.56
CA VAL A 468 12.40 -2.83 14.97
C VAL A 468 11.09 -3.48 15.38
N LYS A 469 9.94 -2.86 15.08
CA LYS A 469 8.63 -3.43 15.40
C LYS A 469 8.36 -4.75 14.68
N GLN A 470 8.77 -4.86 13.42
CA GLN A 470 8.64 -6.10 12.65
C GLN A 470 9.52 -7.22 13.20
N ALA A 471 10.74 -6.89 13.65
CA ALA A 471 11.62 -7.85 14.30
C ALA A 471 11.03 -8.38 15.62
N ILE A 472 10.49 -7.49 16.46
CA ILE A 472 9.81 -7.85 17.73
C ILE A 472 8.56 -8.70 17.46
N ALA A 473 7.76 -8.33 16.45
CA ALA A 473 6.56 -9.09 16.09
C ALA A 473 6.90 -10.47 15.52
N ALA A 474 7.96 -10.57 14.70
CA ALA A 474 8.45 -11.84 14.17
C ALA A 474 8.96 -12.77 15.28
N LEU A 475 9.67 -12.23 16.27
CA LEU A 475 10.08 -12.97 17.48
C LEU A 475 8.89 -13.55 18.24
N ARG A 476 7.84 -12.75 18.43
CA ARG A 476 6.62 -13.17 19.15
C ARG A 476 5.75 -14.17 18.38
N ALA A 477 5.86 -14.19 17.05
CA ALA A 477 5.02 -15.01 16.19
C ALA A 477 5.62 -16.40 15.88
N GLN A 478 6.91 -16.61 16.16
CA GLN A 478 7.52 -17.93 16.00
C GLN A 478 7.15 -18.80 17.22
N PRO A 479 6.75 -20.07 17.02
CA PRO A 479 6.66 -21.01 18.13
C PRO A 479 8.04 -21.09 18.79
N LEU A 480 8.08 -21.04 20.12
CA LEU A 480 9.32 -21.14 20.89
C LEU A 480 10.10 -22.36 20.38
N PRO A 481 11.36 -22.17 19.91
CA PRO A 481 12.16 -23.28 19.43
C PRO A 481 12.28 -24.37 20.49
N ALA A 482 12.46 -25.62 20.07
CA ALA A 482 12.38 -26.77 20.96
C ALA A 482 13.55 -26.83 21.98
N THR A 483 14.56 -25.98 21.79
CA THR A 483 15.75 -25.88 22.64
C THR A 483 16.16 -24.43 22.88
N GLU A 484 16.74 -24.14 24.03
CA GLU A 484 17.25 -22.80 24.39
C GLU A 484 18.29 -22.29 23.38
N MET A 485 19.09 -23.19 22.79
CA MET A 485 20.11 -22.86 21.78
C MET A 485 19.50 -22.29 20.48
N GLU A 486 18.37 -22.83 20.00
CA GLU A 486 17.71 -22.32 18.80
C GLU A 486 17.08 -20.94 19.04
N ALA A 487 16.61 -20.66 20.27
CA ALA A 487 16.09 -19.35 20.66
C ALA A 487 17.20 -18.28 20.72
N VAL A 488 18.37 -18.64 21.26
CA VAL A 488 19.55 -17.76 21.29
C VAL A 488 20.06 -17.45 19.88
N LEU A 489 20.14 -18.45 19.00
CA LEU A 489 20.55 -18.26 17.60
C LEU A 489 19.54 -17.42 16.79
N ALA A 490 18.24 -17.62 17.01
CA ALA A 490 17.19 -16.79 16.41
C ALA A 490 17.29 -15.33 16.87
N PHE A 491 17.54 -15.11 18.16
CA PHE A 491 17.72 -13.77 18.73
C PHE A 491 19.01 -13.10 18.22
N GLY A 492 20.13 -13.83 18.17
CA GLY A 492 21.40 -13.36 17.60
C GLY A 492 21.27 -12.93 16.14
N GLY A 493 20.57 -13.71 15.31
CA GLY A 493 20.29 -13.34 13.91
C GLY A 493 19.44 -12.08 13.76
N ILE A 494 18.56 -11.81 14.73
CA ILE A 494 17.70 -10.61 14.73
C ILE A 494 18.46 -9.38 15.24
N ALA A 495 19.27 -9.52 16.28
CA ALA A 495 20.18 -8.46 16.74
C ALA A 495 21.21 -8.11 15.66
N GLU A 496 21.73 -9.11 14.95
CA GLU A 496 22.62 -8.92 13.82
C GLU A 496 21.90 -8.24 12.63
N ALA A 497 20.68 -8.67 12.29
CA ALA A 497 19.88 -8.03 11.25
C ALA A 497 19.50 -6.58 11.61
N PHE A 498 19.27 -6.30 12.89
CA PHE A 498 19.11 -4.95 13.43
C PHE A 498 20.39 -4.15 13.23
N CYS A 499 21.54 -4.62 13.71
CA CYS A 499 22.84 -3.95 13.55
C CYS A 499 23.28 -3.75 12.09
N ARG A 500 23.01 -4.73 11.19
CA ARG A 500 23.33 -4.61 9.75
C ARG A 500 22.41 -3.63 9.02
N ARG A 501 21.17 -3.45 9.48
CA ARG A 501 20.21 -2.44 8.94
C ARG A 501 20.37 -1.07 9.60
N PHE A 502 20.88 -1.03 10.84
CA PHE A 502 21.40 0.15 11.52
C PHE A 502 22.82 0.44 11.02
N ASP A 503 22.94 0.87 9.76
CA ASP A 503 24.24 1.13 9.11
C ASP A 503 25.15 2.05 9.94
N LEU A 504 26.47 1.77 9.96
CA LEU A 504 27.51 2.63 10.54
C LEU A 504 27.51 4.06 9.94
N ALA A 505 26.96 4.23 8.73
CA ALA A 505 26.70 5.54 8.14
C ALA A 505 25.69 6.40 8.97
N PHE A 506 24.77 5.77 9.71
CA PHE A 506 23.87 6.46 10.64
C PHE A 506 24.62 7.03 11.85
N ALA A 507 25.65 6.33 12.34
CA ALA A 507 26.54 6.84 13.38
C ALA A 507 27.40 8.03 12.90
N GLN A 508 27.67 8.14 11.59
CA GLN A 508 28.31 9.31 10.97
C GLN A 508 27.34 10.48 10.76
N GLY A 509 26.04 10.21 10.58
CA GLY A 509 24.98 11.24 10.52
C GLY A 509 24.72 11.97 11.85
N TRP A 510 25.32 11.49 12.94
CA TRP A 510 25.15 12.00 14.30
C TRP A 510 25.90 13.30 14.61
N GLU A 511 26.72 13.79 13.69
CA GLU A 511 27.46 15.05 13.82
C GLU A 511 26.56 16.31 13.72
N ARG A 512 25.26 16.19 13.42
CA ARG A 512 24.39 17.36 13.14
C ARG A 512 23.20 17.50 14.10
N PRO A 513 23.03 18.67 14.75
CA PRO A 513 21.97 18.90 15.72
C PRO A 513 20.64 19.19 15.01
N GLY A 514 19.78 18.18 14.89
CA GLY A 514 18.48 18.38 14.25
C GLY A 514 17.68 17.11 13.96
N GLY A 515 17.41 16.31 15.00
CA GLY A 515 16.36 15.28 14.94
C GLY A 515 16.84 13.83 15.00
N CYS A 516 17.43 13.44 16.13
CA CYS A 516 17.68 12.03 16.46
C CYS A 516 16.63 11.52 17.45
N LEU A 517 16.38 10.20 17.48
CA LEU A 517 15.73 9.56 18.63
C LEU A 517 16.45 10.01 19.90
N ALA A 518 15.73 10.31 20.98
CA ALA A 518 16.40 10.62 22.23
C ALA A 518 17.21 9.38 22.63
N PRO A 519 18.44 9.50 23.16
CA PRO A 519 19.20 8.34 23.63
C PRO A 519 18.35 7.42 24.52
N ALA A 520 17.49 8.00 25.36
CA ALA A 520 16.50 7.28 26.16
C ALA A 520 15.58 6.33 25.36
N ASP A 521 15.15 6.71 24.15
CA ASP A 521 14.28 5.89 23.29
C ASP A 521 15.03 4.68 22.74
N VAL A 522 16.31 4.86 22.38
CA VAL A 522 17.18 3.77 21.91
C VAL A 522 17.46 2.79 23.04
N PHE A 523 17.76 3.28 24.24
CA PHE A 523 17.97 2.43 25.41
C PHE A 523 16.69 1.69 25.83
N ALA A 524 15.52 2.34 25.75
CA ALA A 524 14.23 1.68 25.99
C ALA A 524 14.01 0.53 25.01
N ALA A 525 14.27 0.75 23.70
CA ALA A 525 14.16 -0.30 22.70
C ALA A 525 15.13 -1.47 22.94
N VAL A 526 16.35 -1.19 23.41
CA VAL A 526 17.34 -2.23 23.77
C VAL A 526 16.90 -3.04 24.99
N ILE A 527 16.33 -2.38 26.01
CA ILE A 527 15.78 -3.05 27.20
C ILE A 527 14.60 -3.94 26.82
N ASP A 528 13.69 -3.44 25.98
CA ASP A 528 12.53 -4.21 25.50
C ASP A 528 12.97 -5.42 24.65
N LEU A 529 14.00 -5.25 23.83
CA LEU A 529 14.57 -6.33 23.03
C LEU A 529 15.23 -7.39 23.91
N ALA A 530 16.01 -6.98 24.93
CA ALA A 530 16.62 -7.90 25.88
C ALA A 530 15.57 -8.68 26.69
N ALA A 531 14.49 -8.01 27.13
CA ALA A 531 13.39 -8.65 27.84
C ALA A 531 12.65 -9.66 26.96
N ALA A 532 12.38 -9.33 25.70
CA ALA A 532 11.77 -10.24 24.74
C ALA A 532 12.67 -11.45 24.42
N GLY A 533 13.98 -11.25 24.29
CA GLY A 533 14.94 -12.33 24.11
C GLY A 533 15.00 -13.27 25.31
N ALA A 534 14.98 -12.71 26.53
CA ALA A 534 14.98 -13.49 27.77
C ALA A 534 13.72 -14.35 27.93
N GLU A 535 12.57 -13.82 27.52
CA GLU A 535 11.31 -14.56 27.48
C GLU A 535 11.34 -15.67 26.43
N ALA A 536 11.86 -15.39 25.23
CA ALA A 536 12.00 -16.39 24.17
C ALA A 536 12.98 -17.52 24.55
N ALA A 537 14.01 -17.22 25.34
CA ALA A 537 14.97 -18.20 25.85
C ALA A 537 14.47 -18.96 27.10
N GLY A 538 13.23 -18.75 27.54
CA GLY A 538 12.64 -19.51 28.64
C GLY A 538 13.17 -19.15 30.04
N LEU A 539 13.85 -18.01 30.22
CA LEU A 539 14.37 -17.64 31.53
C LEU A 539 13.24 -17.50 32.57
N PRO A 540 13.43 -18.03 33.80
CA PRO A 540 12.46 -17.85 34.87
C PRO A 540 12.29 -16.36 35.20
N ALA A 541 11.14 -15.98 35.76
CA ALA A 541 10.78 -14.58 36.02
C ALA A 541 11.85 -13.80 36.79
N GLU A 542 12.53 -14.44 37.74
CA GLU A 542 13.63 -13.86 38.51
C GLU A 542 14.87 -13.58 37.64
N GLY A 543 15.23 -14.50 36.73
CA GLY A 543 16.32 -14.31 35.77
C GLY A 543 16.01 -13.20 34.75
N ARG A 544 14.76 -13.11 34.28
CA ARG A 544 14.31 -12.01 33.42
C ARG A 544 14.36 -10.66 34.11
N ALA A 545 13.92 -10.60 35.38
CA ALA A 545 13.97 -9.37 36.18
C ALA A 545 15.42 -8.91 36.39
N ARG A 546 16.32 -9.83 36.73
CA ARG A 546 17.74 -9.57 36.93
C ARG A 546 18.44 -9.08 35.66
N LEU A 547 18.21 -9.73 34.52
CA LEU A 547 18.77 -9.31 33.24
C LEU A 547 18.24 -7.93 32.82
N ALA A 548 16.95 -7.66 33.00
CA ALA A 548 16.37 -6.35 32.71
C ALA A 548 16.96 -5.25 33.62
N GLU A 549 17.21 -5.56 34.90
CA GLU A 549 17.86 -4.64 35.84
C GLU A 549 19.33 -4.39 35.48
N GLU A 550 20.06 -5.41 35.05
CA GLU A 550 21.46 -5.30 34.61
C GLU A 550 21.59 -4.48 33.31
N VAL A 551 20.75 -4.75 32.31
CA VAL A 551 20.68 -3.95 31.08
C VAL A 551 20.25 -2.52 31.38
N ARG A 552 19.30 -2.30 32.30
CA ARG A 552 18.95 -0.95 32.78
C ARG A 552 20.12 -0.27 33.47
N GLY A 553 20.87 -0.97 34.32
CA GLY A 553 22.05 -0.43 35.01
C GLY A 553 23.14 0.00 34.02
N HIS A 554 23.42 -0.83 33.02
CA HIS A 554 24.36 -0.48 31.94
C HIS A 554 23.87 0.68 31.08
N ALA A 555 22.57 0.72 30.76
CA ALA A 555 21.95 1.84 30.04
C ALA A 555 22.02 3.14 30.87
N ALA A 556 21.73 3.07 32.18
CA ALA A 556 21.83 4.21 33.10
C ALA A 556 23.26 4.73 33.17
N TYR A 557 24.22 3.82 33.29
CA TYR A 557 25.64 4.13 33.35
C TYR A 557 26.13 4.78 32.05
N ALA A 558 25.68 4.29 30.89
CA ALA A 558 25.98 4.89 29.60
C ALA A 558 25.34 6.28 29.43
N LEU A 559 24.07 6.42 29.82
CA LEU A 559 23.31 7.67 29.75
C LEU A 559 23.88 8.76 30.68
N ALA A 560 24.27 8.41 31.90
CA ALA A 560 24.84 9.35 32.87
C ALA A 560 26.16 9.97 32.40
N ARG A 561 26.81 9.38 31.39
CA ARG A 561 28.04 9.91 30.80
C ARG A 561 27.82 10.75 29.55
N LEU A 562 26.57 10.90 29.10
CA LEU A 562 26.18 11.83 28.05
C LEU A 562 25.71 13.13 28.71
N ALA A 563 26.50 14.21 28.59
CA ALA A 563 26.14 15.50 29.16
C ALA A 563 24.78 15.99 28.61
N ASP A 564 23.94 16.57 29.48
CA ASP A 564 22.60 17.15 29.21
C ASP A 564 21.42 16.17 29.01
N VAL A 565 21.59 14.86 29.25
CA VAL A 565 20.46 13.91 29.21
C VAL A 565 20.04 13.54 30.64
N ALA A 566 18.87 14.01 31.07
CA ALA A 566 18.30 13.58 32.34
C ALA A 566 17.97 12.07 32.27
N PRO A 567 18.40 11.26 33.26
CA PRO A 567 18.04 9.85 33.29
C PRO A 567 16.52 9.69 33.40
N PRO A 568 15.91 8.65 32.80
CA PRO A 568 14.46 8.45 32.88
C PRO A 568 14.00 8.19 34.33
N PRO A 569 12.71 8.42 34.65
CA PRO A 569 12.13 8.05 35.93
C PRO A 569 12.35 6.55 36.23
N GLY A 570 12.93 6.23 37.40
CA GLY A 570 13.24 4.85 37.81
C GLY A 570 14.72 4.44 37.69
N PHE A 571 15.59 5.32 37.21
CA PHE A 571 17.03 5.09 37.13
C PHE A 571 17.76 5.88 38.24
N GLY A 572 18.33 5.17 39.23
CA GLY A 572 19.00 5.80 40.38
C GLY A 572 20.34 6.46 40.03
N PRO A 573 20.75 7.52 40.75
CA PRO A 573 22.03 8.18 40.53
C PRO A 573 23.18 7.25 40.93
N VAL A 574 24.12 7.02 40.03
CA VAL A 574 25.40 6.35 40.35
C VAL A 574 26.26 7.34 41.12
N GLU A 575 26.53 7.04 42.40
CA GLU A 575 27.35 7.91 43.25
C GLU A 575 28.80 7.97 42.74
N ARG A 576 29.13 9.14 42.17
CA ARG A 576 30.43 9.64 41.69
C ARG A 576 30.98 9.07 40.37
N LEU A 577 31.09 9.98 39.40
CA LEU A 577 32.02 9.91 38.28
C LEU A 577 32.85 11.22 38.22
N PRO A 578 34.12 11.15 37.77
CA PRO A 578 35.02 12.30 37.66
C PRO A 578 34.68 13.21 36.47
N ASP A 579 35.23 14.43 36.48
CA ASP A 579 34.89 15.54 35.58
C ASP A 579 34.83 15.18 34.08
N ALA A 580 33.77 15.66 33.41
CA ALA A 580 33.40 15.31 32.03
C ALA A 580 34.06 16.22 30.95
N PRO A 581 34.41 15.69 29.76
CA PRO A 581 34.85 16.50 28.62
C PRO A 581 33.68 17.02 27.76
N GLY A 582 33.90 18.11 27.02
CA GLY A 582 32.87 18.84 26.25
C GLY A 582 32.51 18.24 24.87
N ARG A 583 31.37 18.71 24.31
CA ARG A 583 30.71 18.21 23.08
C ARG A 583 31.61 18.11 21.84
N GLY A 584 31.42 17.02 21.08
CA GLY A 584 32.04 16.78 19.76
C GLY A 584 33.22 15.81 19.76
N ASP A 585 33.50 15.17 20.90
CA ASP A 585 34.71 14.40 21.10
C ASP A 585 34.61 12.96 20.57
N ALA A 586 35.67 12.49 19.90
CA ALA A 586 35.84 11.11 19.42
C ALA A 586 35.68 10.07 20.55
N LEU A 587 35.84 10.51 21.80
CA LEU A 587 35.59 9.71 22.99
C LEU A 587 34.12 9.30 23.16
N ALA A 588 33.13 10.14 22.80
CA ALA A 588 31.71 9.78 22.88
C ALA A 588 31.32 8.70 21.85
N VAL A 589 31.89 8.79 20.64
CA VAL A 589 31.77 7.75 19.60
C VAL A 589 32.46 6.46 20.06
N ARG A 590 33.64 6.57 20.69
CA ARG A 590 34.33 5.42 21.29
C ARG A 590 33.51 4.78 22.40
N MET A 591 32.88 5.57 23.26
CA MET A 591 32.04 5.09 24.35
C MET A 591 30.76 4.42 23.87
N MET A 592 30.23 4.83 22.72
CA MET A 592 29.11 4.15 22.09
C MET A 592 29.49 2.89 21.32
N GLY A 593 30.69 2.89 20.72
CA GLY A 593 31.33 1.65 20.30
C GLY A 593 31.51 0.68 21.49
N GLU A 594 31.99 1.18 22.63
CA GLU A 594 32.12 0.41 23.87
C GLU A 594 30.76 -0.07 24.41
N ALA A 595 29.69 0.72 24.32
CA ALA A 595 28.34 0.30 24.71
C ALA A 595 27.78 -0.82 23.80
N VAL A 596 28.01 -0.73 22.48
CA VAL A 596 27.65 -1.79 21.52
C VAL A 596 28.50 -3.04 21.73
N LEU A 597 29.79 -2.89 22.02
CA LEU A 597 30.70 -4.00 22.35
C LEU A 597 30.33 -4.65 23.69
N ASN A 598 29.92 -3.87 24.69
CA ASN A 598 29.42 -4.39 25.95
C ASN A 598 28.08 -5.12 25.75
N PHE A 599 27.21 -4.63 24.87
CA PHE A 599 26.00 -5.34 24.49
C PHE A 599 26.31 -6.66 23.79
N ALA A 600 27.28 -6.67 22.86
CA ALA A 600 27.77 -7.90 22.25
C ALA A 600 28.38 -8.87 23.28
N ALA A 601 29.16 -8.37 24.24
CA ALA A 601 29.74 -9.18 25.31
C ALA A 601 28.68 -9.75 26.28
N ILE A 602 27.58 -9.01 26.53
CA ILE A 602 26.43 -9.50 27.29
C ILE A 602 25.72 -10.62 26.51
N LEU A 603 25.61 -10.50 25.18
CA LEU A 603 25.05 -11.56 24.33
C LEU A 603 25.93 -12.81 24.27
N ASP A 604 27.25 -12.64 24.20
CA ASP A 604 28.22 -13.74 24.27
C ASP A 604 28.14 -14.43 25.65
N TRP A 605 28.08 -13.66 26.74
CA TRP A 605 27.91 -14.21 28.08
C TRP A 605 26.60 -14.97 28.26
N LEU A 606 25.48 -14.45 27.74
CA LEU A 606 24.18 -15.13 27.76
C LEU A 606 24.24 -16.45 26.97
N THR A 607 24.97 -16.47 25.86
CA THR A 607 25.22 -17.68 25.06
C THR A 607 26.06 -18.71 25.81
N ASP A 608 27.12 -18.27 26.50
CA ASP A 608 28.00 -19.12 27.32
C ASP A 608 27.31 -19.65 28.59
N GLU A 609 26.44 -18.86 29.22
CA GLU A 609 25.65 -19.26 30.38
C GLU A 609 24.60 -20.30 29.99
N ALA A 610 23.88 -20.09 28.88
CA ALA A 610 22.96 -21.09 28.31
C ALA A 610 23.69 -22.41 28.01
N THR A 611 24.88 -22.34 27.39
CA THR A 611 25.72 -23.52 27.10
C THR A 611 26.17 -24.28 28.35
N ARG A 612 26.37 -23.59 29.49
CA ARG A 612 26.74 -24.23 30.76
C ARG A 612 25.56 -24.90 31.47
N GLN A 613 24.34 -24.43 31.22
CA GLN A 613 23.13 -24.92 31.89
C GLN A 613 22.48 -26.10 31.16
N GLY A 614 22.83 -26.33 29.88
CA GLY A 614 22.51 -27.54 29.12
C GLY A 614 21.58 -27.28 27.96
#